data_AF-A0A0G1T9D5-F1
#
_entry.id   AF-A0A0G1T9D5-F1
#
_cell.length_a   1.000
_cell.length_b   1.000
_cell.length_c   1.000
_cell.angle_alpha   90.00
_cell.angle_beta   90.00
_cell.angle_gamma   90.00
#
_symmetry.space_group_name_H-M   'P 1'
#
loop_
_entity.id
_entity.type
_entity.pdbx_description
1 polymer ?
#
loop_
_entity_poly.entity_id
_entity_poly.type
_entity_poly.pdbx_seq_one_letter_code
_entity_poly.pdbx_strand_id
1 'polypeptide(L)'
;MNETLASLGVDELGLDGMDREILRMMIEKFKGGPVGLSTISSALSEEQETLEEIYEPYLLQLGFMERTSRGRIATDRAFLHLGITPPKSRESQLF
;
A
#
# COMPACT_ATOMS: atom_id res chain seq x y z
N MET A 1 20.52 -21.90 -12.15
CA MET A 1 19.49 -22.18 -11.14
C MET A 1 19.13 -20.85 -10.50
N ASN A 2 18.07 -20.17 -10.96
CA ASN A 2 17.58 -18.94 -10.35
C ASN A 2 16.04 -18.88 -10.54
N GLU A 3 15.35 -19.91 -10.07
CA GLU A 3 13.90 -20.11 -10.26
C GLU A 3 13.08 -19.92 -8.96
N THR A 4 13.55 -19.14 -7.99
CA THR A 4 12.96 -19.16 -6.63
C THR A 4 12.67 -17.79 -6.01
N LEU A 5 12.24 -16.81 -6.81
CA LEU A 5 11.64 -15.58 -6.26
C LEU A 5 10.18 -15.43 -6.72
N ALA A 6 9.86 -15.76 -7.96
CA ALA A 6 8.48 -15.74 -8.46
C ALA A 6 7.56 -16.76 -7.75
N SER A 7 8.10 -17.87 -7.24
CA SER A 7 7.31 -18.90 -6.56
C SER A 7 6.99 -18.60 -5.09
N LEU A 8 7.60 -17.56 -4.50
CA LEU A 8 7.39 -17.16 -3.10
C LEU A 8 6.37 -16.02 -2.94
N GLY A 9 5.81 -15.50 -4.04
CA GLY A 9 4.84 -14.42 -3.97
C GLY A 9 5.44 -13.07 -3.54
N VAL A 10 6.76 -12.93 -3.66
CA VAL A 10 7.48 -11.67 -3.42
C VAL A 10 7.79 -11.03 -4.77
N ASP A 11 7.50 -9.74 -4.91
CA ASP A 11 7.76 -9.02 -6.15
C ASP A 11 9.22 -8.50 -6.27
N GLU A 12 9.51 -7.79 -7.36
CA GLU A 12 10.84 -7.25 -7.64
C GLU A 12 11.35 -6.24 -6.60
N LEU A 13 10.45 -5.67 -5.79
CA LEU A 13 10.77 -4.71 -4.74
C LEU A 13 10.80 -5.32 -3.35
N GLY A 14 10.50 -6.61 -3.23
CA GLY A 14 10.46 -7.30 -1.94
C GLY A 14 9.09 -7.25 -1.26
N LEU A 15 8.04 -6.72 -1.91
CA LEU A 15 6.70 -6.70 -1.34
C LEU A 15 6.12 -8.11 -1.38
N ASP A 16 5.55 -8.52 -0.26
CA ASP A 16 4.87 -9.80 -0.16
C ASP A 16 3.42 -9.73 -0.67
N GLY A 17 2.63 -10.78 -0.44
CA GLY A 17 1.22 -10.80 -0.83
C GLY A 17 0.39 -9.77 -0.06
N MET A 18 0.65 -9.60 1.23
CA MET A 18 -0.13 -8.76 2.12
C MET A 18 0.14 -7.27 1.89
N ASP A 19 1.40 -6.90 1.65
CA ASP A 19 1.79 -5.55 1.23
C ASP A 19 0.98 -5.08 0.00
N ARG A 20 0.90 -5.95 -1.01
CA ARG A 20 0.18 -5.67 -2.26
C ARG A 20 -1.33 -5.65 -2.06
N GLU A 21 -1.87 -6.51 -1.17
CA GLU A 21 -3.27 -6.48 -0.77
C GLU A 21 -3.64 -5.16 -0.07
N ILE A 22 -2.80 -4.66 0.84
CA ILE A 22 -2.99 -3.37 1.51
C ILE A 22 -3.09 -2.25 0.48
N LEU A 23 -2.07 -2.13 -0.39
CA LEU A 23 -2.03 -1.08 -1.41
C LEU A 23 -3.20 -1.20 -2.40
N ARG A 24 -3.51 -2.41 -2.87
CA ARG A 24 -4.63 -2.67 -3.80
C ARG A 24 -5.95 -2.26 -3.17
N MET A 25 -6.19 -2.66 -1.92
CA MET A 25 -7.42 -2.34 -1.21
C MET A 25 -7.59 -0.82 -1.06
N MET A 26 -6.53 -0.10 -0.67
CA MET A 26 -6.55 1.37 -0.57
C MET A 26 -6.82 2.03 -1.93
N ILE A 27 -6.23 1.52 -3.00
CA ILE A 27 -6.36 2.08 -4.35
C ILE A 27 -7.74 1.78 -4.95
N GLU A 28 -8.19 0.54 -4.94
CA GLU A 28 -9.41 0.12 -5.62
C GLU A 28 -10.66 0.59 -4.88
N LYS A 29 -10.70 0.39 -3.55
CA LYS A 29 -11.86 0.71 -2.70
C LYS A 29 -11.93 2.19 -2.30
N PHE A 30 -10.77 2.80 -2.03
CA PHE A 30 -10.71 4.17 -1.48
C PHE A 30 -10.05 5.18 -2.42
N LYS A 31 -9.78 4.80 -3.68
CA LYS A 31 -9.14 5.68 -4.68
C LYS A 31 -7.81 6.27 -4.19
N GLY A 32 -7.11 5.50 -3.37
CA GLY A 32 -5.83 5.85 -2.75
C GLY A 32 -5.95 6.57 -1.41
N GLY A 33 -7.12 6.65 -0.77
CA GLY A 33 -7.30 7.19 0.59
C GLY A 33 -7.73 8.67 0.67
N PRO A 34 -7.74 9.27 1.88
CA PRO A 34 -7.23 8.74 3.16
C PRO A 34 -8.09 7.63 3.78
N VAL A 35 -7.45 6.60 4.35
CA VAL A 35 -8.10 5.44 5.00
C VAL A 35 -7.58 5.25 6.43
N GLY A 36 -8.47 5.03 7.40
CA GLY A 36 -8.08 4.75 8.78
C GLY A 36 -7.48 3.35 8.95
N LEU A 37 -6.56 3.17 9.91
CA LEU A 37 -5.94 1.86 10.19
C LEU A 37 -6.97 0.79 10.52
N SER A 38 -7.97 1.14 11.33
CA SER A 38 -9.07 0.25 11.70
C SER A 38 -9.88 -0.21 10.49
N THR A 39 -10.06 0.65 9.48
CA THR A 39 -10.72 0.30 8.23
C THR A 39 -9.87 -0.65 7.39
N ILE A 40 -8.55 -0.43 7.32
CA ILE A 40 -7.62 -1.32 6.61
C ILE A 40 -7.62 -2.70 7.29
N SER A 41 -7.41 -2.73 8.60
CA SER A 41 -7.47 -3.93 9.45
C SER A 41 -8.77 -4.70 9.24
N SER A 42 -9.92 -4.03 9.32
CA SER A 42 -11.22 -4.68 9.15
C SER A 42 -11.44 -5.20 7.73
N ALA A 43 -10.92 -4.51 6.71
CA ALA A 43 -11.08 -4.90 5.31
C ALA A 43 -10.21 -6.09 4.90
N LEU A 44 -9.11 -6.33 5.61
CA LEU A 44 -8.13 -7.38 5.33
C LEU A 44 -8.13 -8.50 6.38
N SER A 45 -9.03 -8.44 7.36
CA SER A 45 -9.10 -9.39 8.48
C SER A 45 -7.76 -9.53 9.23
N GLU A 46 -7.06 -8.41 9.38
CA GLU A 46 -5.72 -8.35 9.98
C GLU A 46 -5.69 -7.42 11.18
N GLU A 47 -4.75 -7.62 12.09
CA GLU A 47 -4.67 -6.81 13.32
C GLU A 47 -4.07 -5.43 13.03
N GLN A 48 -4.60 -4.39 13.69
CA GLN A 48 -4.09 -3.03 13.52
C GLN A 48 -2.62 -2.91 13.92
N GLU A 49 -2.21 -3.60 14.99
CA GLU A 49 -0.82 -3.64 15.47
C GLU A 49 0.10 -4.28 14.43
N THR A 50 -0.28 -5.42 13.86
CA THR A 50 0.47 -6.06 12.77
C THR A 50 0.62 -5.12 11.57
N LEU A 51 -0.45 -4.43 11.16
CA LEU A 51 -0.37 -3.43 10.09
C LEU A 51 0.59 -2.28 10.42
N GLU A 52 0.53 -1.75 11.64
CA GLU A 52 1.32 -0.58 12.06
C GLU A 52 2.80 -0.91 12.32
N GLU A 53 3.09 -2.09 12.87
CA GLU A 53 4.44 -2.48 13.30
C GLU A 53 5.20 -3.28 12.26
N ILE A 54 4.51 -4.06 11.41
CA ILE A 54 5.14 -4.95 10.45
C ILE A 54 5.09 -4.37 9.04
N TYR A 55 3.89 -4.06 8.53
CA TYR A 55 3.70 -3.71 7.12
C TYR A 55 3.91 -2.22 6.82
N GLU A 56 3.32 -1.31 7.60
CA GLU A 56 3.42 0.13 7.37
C GLU A 56 4.86 0.65 7.30
N PRO A 57 5.80 0.28 8.19
CA PRO A 57 7.15 0.84 8.16
C PRO A 57 7.82 0.60 6.80
N TYR A 58 7.62 -0.56 6.19
CA TYR A 58 8.18 -0.91 4.91
C TYR A 58 7.51 -0.16 3.75
N LEU A 59 6.18 -0.10 3.74
CA LEU A 59 5.41 0.63 2.71
C LEU A 59 5.69 2.14 2.75
N LEU A 60 5.88 2.71 3.94
CA LEU A 60 6.29 4.11 4.14
C LEU A 60 7.73 4.33 3.64
N GLN A 61 8.67 3.45 4.00
CA GLN A 61 10.07 3.56 3.59
C GLN A 61 10.24 3.50 2.07
N LEU A 62 9.48 2.65 1.40
CA LEU A 62 9.48 2.56 -0.07
C LEU A 62 8.69 3.70 -0.74
N GLY A 63 7.98 4.52 0.03
CA GLY A 63 7.16 5.62 -0.48
C GLY A 63 5.93 5.13 -1.24
N PHE A 64 5.38 3.96 -0.89
CA PHE A 64 4.12 3.44 -1.41
C PHE A 64 2.91 3.92 -0.62
N MET A 65 3.13 4.28 0.63
CA MET A 65 2.12 4.82 1.54
C MET A 65 2.63 6.11 2.17
N GLU A 66 1.69 6.98 2.56
CA GLU A 66 1.94 8.14 3.40
C GLU A 66 0.94 8.17 4.57
N ARG A 67 1.43 8.59 5.75
CA ARG A 67 0.57 8.86 6.91
C ARG A 67 0.14 10.32 6.92
N THR A 68 -1.15 10.54 7.11
CA THR A 68 -1.73 11.87 7.30
C THR A 68 -2.59 11.91 8.57
N SER A 69 -2.96 13.10 9.04
CA SER A 69 -3.89 13.27 10.16
C SER A 69 -5.27 12.64 9.93
N ARG A 70 -5.64 12.40 8.67
CA ARG A 70 -6.93 11.79 8.28
C ARG A 70 -6.85 10.29 8.01
N GLY A 71 -5.65 9.71 7.96
CA GLY A 71 -5.42 8.31 7.63
C GLY A 71 -4.26 8.09 6.66
N ARG A 72 -4.19 6.89 6.10
CA ARG A 72 -3.15 6.44 5.18
C ARG A 72 -3.57 6.73 3.75
N ILE A 73 -2.63 7.21 2.95
CA ILE A 73 -2.82 7.50 1.53
C ILE A 73 -1.85 6.64 0.73
N ALA A 74 -2.33 5.99 -0.33
CA ALA A 74 -1.47 5.30 -1.28
C ALA A 74 -0.91 6.33 -2.25
N THR A 75 0.41 6.34 -2.45
CA THR A 75 1.09 7.30 -3.32
C THR A 75 0.97 6.91 -4.79
N ASP A 76 1.29 7.81 -5.71
CA ASP A 76 1.32 7.51 -7.15
C ASP A 76 2.28 6.35 -7.47
N ARG A 77 3.34 6.17 -6.68
CA ARG A 77 4.24 5.03 -6.79
C ARG A 77 3.50 3.71 -6.60
N ALA A 78 2.57 3.63 -5.65
CA ALA A 78 1.78 2.42 -5.41
C ALA A 78 0.82 2.13 -6.56
N PHE A 79 0.21 3.17 -7.14
CA PHE A 79 -0.62 3.04 -8.34
C PHE A 79 0.20 2.45 -9.50
N LEU A 80 1.36 3.07 -9.80
CA LEU A 80 2.24 2.63 -10.88
C LEU A 80 2.74 1.19 -10.67
N HIS A 81 3.12 0.85 -9.44
CA HIS A 81 3.61 -0.46 -9.11
C HIS A 81 2.54 -1.56 -9.28
N LEU A 82 1.28 -1.28 -8.93
CA LEU A 82 0.17 -2.20 -9.17
C LEU A 82 -0.37 -2.16 -10.61
N GLY A 83 0.20 -1.33 -11.50
CA GLY A 83 -0.27 -1.16 -12.87
C GLY A 83 -1.62 -0.46 -12.98
N ILE A 84 -2.02 0.31 -11.96
CA ILE A 84 -3.30 1.03 -11.89
C ILE A 84 -3.06 2.50 -12.25
N THR A 85 -3.91 3.08 -13.10
CA THR A 85 -3.79 4.51 -13.45
C THR A 85 -4.18 5.39 -12.24
N PRO A 86 -3.31 6.28 -11.76
CA PRO A 86 -3.65 7.20 -10.68
C PRO A 86 -4.76 8.18 -11.11
N PRO A 87 -5.62 8.62 -10.19
CA PRO A 87 -6.61 9.64 -10.49
C PRO A 87 -5.90 10.94 -10.89
N LYS A 88 -6.34 11.58 -11.98
CA LYS A 88 -5.75 12.78 -12.61
C LYS A 88 -5.61 14.03 -11.71
N SER A 89 -6.01 13.97 -10.44
CA SER A 89 -6.21 15.13 -9.57
C SER A 89 -5.23 15.24 -8.39
N ARG A 90 -4.14 14.46 -8.36
CA ARG A 90 -3.22 14.42 -7.20
C ARG A 90 -1.93 15.27 -7.33
N GLU A 91 -1.72 15.93 -8.46
CA GLU A 91 -0.54 16.79 -8.71
C GLU A 91 -0.45 18.10 -7.88
N SER A 92 -1.16 18.28 -6.76
CA SER A 92 -1.28 19.63 -6.16
C SER A 92 -1.27 19.74 -4.63
N GLN A 93 -0.73 18.76 -3.87
CA GLN A 93 -0.64 18.94 -2.40
C GLN A 93 0.74 18.70 -1.77
N LEU A 94 1.81 18.61 -2.56
CA LEU A 94 3.19 18.67 -2.06
C LEU A 94 3.83 20.02 -2.43
N PHE A 95 3.36 21.09 -1.79
CA PHE A 95 4.07 22.37 -1.65
C PHE A 95 3.97 22.85 -0.20
#